data_AF-A0A2D9MYK1-F1
#
_entry.id   AF-A0A2D9MYK1-F1
#
_cell.length_a   1.000
_cell.length_b   1.000
_cell.length_c   1.000
_cell.angle_alpha   90.00
_cell.angle_beta   90.00
_cell.angle_gamma   90.00
#
_symmetry.space_group_name_H-M   'P 1'
#
loop_
_entity.id
_entity.type
_entity.pdbx_description
1 polymer ?
#
loop_
_entity_poly.entity_id
_entity_poly.type
_entity_poly.pdbx_seq_one_letter_code
_entity_poly.pdbx_strand_id
1 'polypeptide(L)'
;MTTLRSIGFTATLLLTGSGVSFAQDRLAKLEKPAANSPNEPLAKRFSAAKAVDFIDRASLHWQRSRECVTCHTNGAYLLGR
;
A
#
# COMPACT_ATOMS: atom_id res chain seq x y z
N MET A 1 -20.98 4.73 35.48
CA MET A 1 -20.59 3.44 34.85
C MET A 1 -20.46 3.53 33.33
N THR A 2 -21.28 4.35 32.65
CA THR A 2 -21.24 4.58 31.20
C THR A 2 -19.97 5.31 30.74
N THR A 3 -19.53 6.34 31.47
CA THR A 3 -18.31 7.12 31.17
C THR A 3 -17.02 6.30 31.26
N LEU A 4 -16.91 5.40 32.24
CA LEU A 4 -15.74 4.53 32.42
C LEU A 4 -15.62 3.48 31.29
N ARG A 5 -16.76 3.01 30.78
CA ARG A 5 -16.84 2.13 29.60
C ARG A 5 -16.43 2.85 28.31
N SER A 6 -16.87 4.10 28.13
CA SER A 6 -16.49 4.92 26.97
C SER A 6 -14.99 5.17 26.92
N ILE A 7 -14.38 5.54 28.06
CA ILE A 7 -12.94 5.79 28.17
C ILE A 7 -12.13 4.52 27.87
N GLY A 8 -12.54 3.37 28.43
CA GLY A 8 -11.90 2.08 28.16
C GLY A 8 -11.97 1.67 26.68
N PHE A 9 -13.09 1.96 26.02
CA PHE A 9 -13.26 1.66 24.59
C PHE A 9 -12.37 2.54 23.70
N THR A 10 -12.28 3.85 23.98
CA THR A 10 -11.37 4.76 23.25
C THR A 10 -9.90 4.45 23.50
N ALA A 11 -9.52 4.10 24.74
CA ALA A 11 -8.15 3.73 25.05
C ALA A 11 -7.72 2.44 24.32
N THR A 12 -8.62 1.46 24.23
CA THR A 12 -8.33 0.21 23.52
C THR A 12 -8.16 0.44 22.02
N LEU A 13 -8.99 1.29 21.40
CA LEU A 13 -8.89 1.62 19.97
C LEU A 13 -7.57 2.33 19.61
N LEU A 14 -7.09 3.21 20.50
CA LEU A 14 -5.82 3.92 20.32
C LEU A 14 -4.60 2.99 20.45
N LEU A 15 -4.62 2.00 21.34
CA LEU A 15 -3.51 1.05 21.49
C LEU A 15 -3.43 0.02 20.35
N THR A 16 -4.53 -0.29 19.66
CA THR A 16 -4.53 -1.25 18.54
C THR A 16 -4.30 -0.64 17.16
N GLY A 17 -4.28 0.70 17.03
CA GLY A 17 -4.16 1.40 15.75
C GLY A 17 -2.77 1.38 15.09
N SER A 18 -1.72 0.95 15.80
CA SER A 18 -0.32 1.08 15.36
C SER A 18 0.02 0.32 14.06
N GLY A 19 -0.71 -0.75 13.73
CA GLY A 19 -0.44 -1.56 12.54
C GLY A 19 -0.67 -0.84 11.21
N VAL A 20 -1.66 0.05 11.15
CA VAL A 20 -2.02 0.81 9.93
C VAL A 20 -0.94 1.83 9.58
N SER A 21 -0.25 2.37 10.58
CA SER A 21 0.72 3.45 10.40
C SER A 21 1.97 3.00 9.62
N PHE A 22 2.45 1.76 9.84
CA PHE A 22 3.67 1.27 9.21
C PHE A 22 3.52 0.99 7.71
N ALA A 23 2.35 0.49 7.28
CA ALA A 23 2.09 0.22 5.87
C ALA A 23 2.03 1.53 5.06
N GLN A 24 1.41 2.58 5.62
CA GLN A 24 1.25 3.88 4.97
C GLN A 24 2.60 4.59 4.77
N ASP A 25 3.49 4.56 5.77
CA ASP A 25 4.82 5.20 5.71
C ASP A 25 5.68 4.58 4.59
N ARG A 26 5.64 3.24 4.47
CA ARG A 26 6.33 2.52 3.40
C ARG A 26 5.89 2.99 2.01
N LEU A 27 4.58 3.15 1.79
CA LEU A 27 4.01 3.58 0.51
C LEU A 27 4.29 5.05 0.18
N ALA A 28 4.39 5.91 1.19
CA ALA A 28 4.76 7.31 1.00
C ALA A 28 6.18 7.43 0.40
N LYS A 29 7.08 6.52 0.78
CA LYS A 29 8.49 6.50 0.35
C LYS A 29 8.75 5.76 -0.96
N LEU A 30 7.72 5.20 -1.59
CA LEU A 30 7.86 4.42 -2.82
C LEU A 30 8.14 5.30 -4.04
N GLU A 31 9.21 4.95 -4.76
CA GLU A 31 9.63 5.62 -5.98
C GLU A 31 8.84 5.11 -7.20
N LYS A 32 8.64 6.00 -8.17
CA LYS A 32 8.04 5.65 -9.47
C LYS A 32 8.88 4.54 -10.17
N PRO A 33 8.25 3.51 -10.77
CA PRO A 33 8.97 2.56 -11.61
C PRO A 33 9.67 3.21 -12.80
N ALA A 34 10.85 2.70 -13.15
CA ALA A 34 11.52 3.06 -14.39
C ALA A 34 10.66 2.68 -15.61
N ALA A 35 10.95 3.29 -16.76
CA ALA A 35 10.32 2.89 -18.00
C ALA A 35 10.69 1.44 -18.35
N ASN A 36 9.72 0.69 -18.87
CA ASN A 36 9.96 -0.67 -19.37
C ASN A 36 11.00 -0.63 -20.50
N SER A 37 11.89 -1.62 -20.52
CA SER A 37 12.93 -1.76 -21.53
C SER A 37 12.86 -3.15 -22.16
N PRO A 38 12.99 -3.27 -23.49
CA PRO A 38 13.09 -4.59 -24.14
C PRO A 38 14.36 -5.34 -23.72
N ASN A 39 15.35 -4.64 -23.16
CA ASN A 39 16.60 -5.21 -22.69
C ASN A 39 16.57 -5.54 -21.18
N GLU A 40 15.41 -5.45 -20.53
CA GLU A 40 15.30 -5.79 -19.10
C GLU A 40 15.55 -7.29 -18.88
N PRO A 41 16.49 -7.68 -18.00
CA PRO A 41 16.82 -9.07 -17.79
C PRO A 41 15.68 -9.81 -17.09
N LEU A 42 15.31 -10.98 -17.61
CA LEU A 42 14.36 -11.85 -16.93
C LEU A 42 14.97 -12.44 -15.66
N ALA A 43 14.20 -12.42 -14.57
CA ALA A 43 14.61 -13.01 -13.31
C ALA A 43 14.74 -14.54 -13.44
N LYS A 44 15.88 -15.10 -13.02
CA LYS A 44 16.13 -16.56 -13.05
C LYS A 44 15.20 -17.36 -12.14
N ARG A 45 14.61 -16.70 -11.14
CA ARG A 45 13.68 -17.28 -10.17
C ARG A 45 12.61 -16.28 -9.83
N PHE A 46 11.40 -16.77 -9.61
CA PHE A 46 10.30 -15.98 -9.12
C PHE A 46 10.59 -15.40 -7.71
N SER A 47 10.11 -14.18 -7.46
CA SER A 47 10.17 -13.54 -6.15
C SER A 47 8.88 -12.77 -5.90
N ALA A 48 8.04 -13.29 -5.00
CA ALA A 48 6.80 -12.63 -4.60
C ALA A 48 7.06 -11.22 -4.03
N ALA A 49 8.10 -11.06 -3.22
CA ALA A 49 8.46 -9.78 -2.62
C ALA A 49 8.77 -8.71 -3.68
N LYS A 50 9.52 -9.06 -4.74
CA LYS A 50 9.81 -8.12 -5.84
C LYS A 50 8.59 -7.82 -6.70
N ALA A 51 7.72 -8.82 -6.91
CA ALA A 51 6.46 -8.62 -7.63
C ALA A 51 5.53 -7.65 -6.89
N VAL A 52 5.36 -7.84 -5.57
CA VAL A 52 4.58 -6.94 -4.71
C VAL A 52 5.17 -5.53 -4.73
N ASP A 53 6.49 -5.38 -4.53
CA ASP A 53 7.16 -4.08 -4.59
C ASP A 53 6.89 -3.34 -5.91
N PHE A 54 6.99 -4.04 -7.05
CA PHE A 54 6.71 -3.45 -8.35
C PHE A 54 5.25 -3.01 -8.49
N ILE A 55 4.28 -3.88 -8.13
CA ILE A 55 2.85 -3.58 -8.27
C ILE A 55 2.46 -2.42 -7.34
N ASP A 56 3.03 -2.32 -6.14
CA ASP A 56 2.82 -1.19 -5.23
C ASP A 56 3.24 0.12 -5.86
N ARG A 57 4.47 0.17 -6.37
CA ARG A 57 5.07 1.35 -7.00
C ARG A 57 4.31 1.76 -8.25
N ALA A 58 3.93 0.80 -9.09
CA ALA A 58 3.18 1.04 -10.31
C ALA A 58 1.75 1.54 -10.02
N SER A 59 1.06 0.90 -9.08
CA SER A 59 -0.30 1.26 -8.68
C SER A 59 -0.39 2.66 -8.10
N LEU A 60 0.54 3.00 -7.20
CA LEU A 60 0.63 4.34 -6.61
C LEU A 60 1.03 5.39 -7.64
N HIS A 61 2.01 5.10 -8.49
CA HIS A 61 2.40 6.04 -9.53
C HIS A 61 1.22 6.35 -10.46
N TRP A 62 0.50 5.32 -10.92
CA TRP A 62 -0.68 5.50 -11.76
C TRP A 62 -1.74 6.36 -11.09
N GLN A 63 -2.12 6.02 -9.84
CA GLN A 63 -3.12 6.78 -9.08
C GLN A 63 -2.70 8.25 -8.90
N ARG A 64 -1.43 8.50 -8.52
CA ARG A 64 -0.93 9.87 -8.29
C ARG A 64 -0.84 10.69 -9.58
N SER A 65 -0.60 10.05 -10.73
CA SER A 65 -0.46 10.76 -12.01
C SER A 65 -1.76 10.90 -12.81
N ARG A 66 -2.78 10.07 -12.52
CA ARG A 66 -4.05 10.04 -13.27
C ARG A 66 -5.27 10.34 -12.43
N GLU A 67 -5.13 10.34 -11.10
CA GLU A 67 -6.20 10.59 -10.13
C GLU A 67 -7.43 9.68 -10.30
N CYS A 68 -7.24 8.49 -10.91
CA CYS A 68 -8.29 7.55 -11.23
C CYS A 68 -7.86 6.12 -10.89
N VAL A 69 -8.81 5.34 -10.36
CA VAL A 69 -8.60 3.94 -9.94
C VAL A 69 -9.64 2.97 -10.50
N THR A 70 -10.69 3.47 -11.15
CA THR A 70 -11.86 2.67 -11.58
C THR A 70 -11.51 1.71 -12.72
N CYS A 71 -10.85 2.18 -13.77
CA CYS A 71 -10.53 1.35 -14.95
C CYS A 71 -9.26 0.51 -14.78
N HIS A 72 -8.31 0.98 -13.96
CA HIS A 72 -7.02 0.30 -13.77
C HIS A 72 -6.99 -0.62 -12.55
N THR A 73 -8.11 -0.72 -11.80
CA THR A 73 -8.32 -1.59 -10.61
C THR A 73 -7.24 -1.52 -9.52
N ASN A 74 -6.29 -0.60 -9.66
CA ASN A 74 -5.17 -0.39 -8.76
C ASN A 74 -5.65 0.10 -7.39
N GLY A 75 -6.78 0.80 -7.31
CA GLY A 75 -7.39 1.19 -6.03
C GLY A 75 -7.88 -0.01 -5.21
N ALA A 76 -8.51 -1.01 -5.84
CA ALA A 76 -8.95 -2.21 -5.15
C ALA A 76 -7.75 -3.03 -4.63
N TYR A 77 -6.69 -3.13 -5.44
CA TYR A 77 -5.43 -3.72 -5.01
C TYR A 77 -4.84 -3.00 -3.80
N LEU A 78 -4.71 -1.67 -3.85
CA LEU A 78 -4.13 -0.87 -2.77
C LEU A 78 -4.92 -0.94 -1.46
N LEU A 79 -6.24 -1.15 -1.53
CA LEU A 79 -7.09 -1.32 -0.35
C LEU A 79 -6.99 -2.73 0.28
N GLY A 80 -6.81 -3.77 -0.55
CA GLY A 80 -6.91 -5.17 -0.11
C GLY A 80 -5.59 -5.88 0.18
N ARG A 81 -4.45 -5.22 -0.08
CA ARG A 81 -3.09 -5.73 0.15
C ARG A 81 -2.56 -5.42 1.56
#